data_AF-G3C9G9-F1
#
_entry.id   AF-G3C9G9-F1
#
_cell.length_a   1.000
_cell.length_b   1.000
_cell.length_c   1.000
_cell.angle_alpha   90.00
_cell.angle_beta   90.00
_cell.angle_gamma   90.00
#
_symmetry.space_group_name_H-M   'P 1'
#
loop_
_entity.id
_entity.type
_entity.pdbx_description
1 polymer ?
#
loop_
_entity_poly.entity_id
_entity_poly.type
_entity_poly.pdbx_seq_one_letter_code
_entity_poly.pdbx_strand_id
1 'polypeptide(L)'
;MTNLKALVLMPLFLGFLIYPAIPANAASATVMAYPTQNMAELIINDSVYAVFTYPNGSFISRALNGTSFSYAFSVMNIPKGSDFFQSLQEAIQAQGGNSQGENDPSNNISLINASVILSKSFQANETTAIYIKKSTLILWVGSPGTELEFAL
;
A
#
# COMPACT_ATOMS: atom_id res chain seq x y z
N MET A 1 -13.12 2.29 39.41
CA MET A 1 -14.08 2.36 38.28
C MET A 1 -13.29 2.55 36.99
N THR A 2 -12.97 1.45 36.31
CA THR A 2 -12.25 1.48 35.04
C THR A 2 -13.19 2.02 33.97
N ASN A 3 -12.80 3.11 33.30
CA ASN A 3 -13.63 3.86 32.35
C ASN A 3 -14.10 2.95 31.19
N LEU A 4 -15.31 2.42 31.27
CA LEU A 4 -15.98 1.66 30.19
C LEU A 4 -15.97 2.44 28.86
N LYS A 5 -15.93 3.78 28.93
CA LYS A 5 -15.80 4.71 27.79
C LYS A 5 -14.45 4.60 27.06
N ALA A 6 -13.35 4.37 27.77
CA ALA A 6 -12.02 4.17 27.16
C ALA A 6 -11.93 2.79 26.49
N LEU A 7 -12.59 1.78 27.06
CA LEU A 7 -12.59 0.41 26.56
C LEU A 7 -13.31 0.25 25.20
N VAL A 8 -14.28 1.12 24.88
CA VAL A 8 -15.01 1.09 23.59
C VAL A 8 -14.35 1.98 22.51
N LEU A 9 -13.69 3.08 22.91
CA LEU A 9 -12.99 3.96 21.98
C LEU A 9 -11.71 3.34 21.40
N MET A 10 -10.99 2.57 22.21
CA MET A 10 -9.75 1.91 21.81
C MET A 10 -9.93 0.93 20.64
N PRO A 11 -10.91 -0.01 20.64
CA PRO A 11 -11.15 -0.89 19.50
C PRO A 11 -11.72 -0.17 18.28
N LEU A 12 -12.40 0.98 18.44
CA LEU A 12 -12.83 1.79 17.31
C LEU A 12 -11.61 2.43 16.63
N PHE A 13 -10.74 3.10 17.40
CA PHE A 13 -9.49 3.70 16.91
C PHE A 13 -8.51 2.66 16.34
N LEU A 14 -8.35 1.52 17.03
CA LEU A 14 -7.58 0.38 16.51
C LEU A 14 -8.25 -0.19 15.25
N GLY A 15 -9.57 -0.29 15.21
CA GLY A 15 -10.32 -0.62 14.00
C GLY A 15 -9.95 0.31 12.84
N PHE A 16 -9.99 1.62 13.04
CA PHE A 16 -9.58 2.61 12.02
C PHE A 16 -8.12 2.51 11.60
N LEU A 17 -7.21 2.19 12.52
CA LEU A 17 -5.77 2.10 12.24
C LEU A 17 -5.38 0.78 11.55
N ILE A 18 -6.06 -0.31 11.90
CA ILE A 18 -5.74 -1.68 11.49
C ILE A 18 -6.59 -2.13 10.29
N TYR A 19 -7.77 -1.54 10.02
CA TYR A 19 -8.66 -2.03 8.95
C TYR A 19 -7.96 -1.99 7.58
N PRO A 20 -7.57 -3.14 7.01
CA PRO A 20 -6.88 -3.21 5.72
C PRO A 20 -7.86 -3.25 4.55
N ALA A 21 -9.17 -3.33 4.82
CA ALA A 21 -10.16 -3.85 3.89
C ALA A 21 -11.10 -2.78 3.31
N ILE A 22 -10.66 -1.52 3.23
CA ILE A 22 -11.31 -0.59 2.29
C ILE A 22 -10.63 -0.82 0.94
N PRO A 23 -11.35 -1.36 -0.06
CA PRO A 23 -10.78 -1.53 -1.39
C PRO A 23 -10.30 -0.19 -1.93
N ALA A 24 -9.20 -0.23 -2.67
CA ALA A 24 -8.64 0.90 -3.40
C ALA A 24 -9.74 1.70 -4.10
N ASN A 25 -9.84 3.00 -3.80
CA ASN A 25 -10.78 3.89 -4.50
C ASN A 25 -10.25 4.22 -5.90
N ALA A 26 -8.94 4.38 -6.02
CA ALA A 26 -8.26 4.62 -7.28
C ALA A 26 -6.89 3.95 -7.24
N ALA A 27 -6.68 3.03 -8.19
CA ALA A 27 -5.38 2.43 -8.46
C ALA A 27 -4.96 2.81 -9.89
N SER A 28 -3.70 3.19 -10.06
CA SER A 28 -3.11 3.47 -11.36
C SER A 28 -1.74 2.80 -11.45
N ALA A 29 -1.43 2.20 -12.58
CA ALA A 29 -0.11 1.69 -12.89
C ALA A 29 0.50 2.52 -14.03
N THR A 30 1.73 2.97 -13.84
CA THR A 30 2.57 3.54 -14.89
C THR A 30 3.70 2.57 -15.16
N VAL A 31 3.90 2.23 -16.43
CA VAL A 31 4.94 1.31 -16.88
C VAL A 31 5.87 2.05 -17.81
N MET A 32 7.17 2.01 -17.53
CA MET A 32 8.20 2.55 -18.39
C MET A 32 9.20 1.45 -18.73
N ALA A 33 9.30 1.11 -20.02
CA ALA A 33 10.21 0.08 -20.50
C ALA A 33 11.54 0.69 -20.94
N TYR A 34 12.62 -0.04 -20.67
CA TYR A 34 14.00 0.29 -21.04
C TYR A 34 14.59 -0.86 -21.86
N PRO A 35 14.28 -0.94 -23.18
CA PRO A 35 14.64 -2.10 -24.00
C PRO A 35 16.15 -2.34 -24.09
N THR A 36 16.95 -1.27 -24.08
CA THR A 36 18.42 -1.35 -24.14
C THR A 36 19.04 -1.99 -22.89
N GLN A 37 18.33 -1.93 -21.76
CA GLN A 37 18.75 -2.48 -20.47
C GLN A 37 18.00 -3.78 -20.15
N ASN A 38 17.04 -4.18 -21.00
CA ASN A 38 16.17 -5.32 -20.78
C ASN A 38 15.41 -5.27 -19.44
N MET A 39 14.95 -4.06 -19.08
CA MET A 39 14.28 -3.74 -17.82
C MET A 39 13.02 -2.93 -18.03
N ALA A 40 12.16 -2.89 -17.01
CA ALA A 40 11.03 -1.98 -16.92
C ALA A 40 10.85 -1.49 -15.47
N GLU A 41 10.42 -0.24 -15.35
CA GLU A 41 9.94 0.35 -14.10
C GLU A 41 8.41 0.30 -14.07
N LEU A 42 7.87 -0.19 -12.96
CA LEU A 42 6.45 -0.21 -12.65
C LEU A 42 6.18 0.68 -11.43
N ILE A 43 5.37 1.72 -11.61
CA ILE A 43 4.91 2.56 -10.52
C ILE A 43 3.42 2.33 -10.33
N ILE A 44 3.07 1.68 -9.23
CA ILE A 44 1.68 1.40 -8.85
C ILE A 44 1.31 2.38 -7.73
N ASN A 45 0.39 3.27 -8.03
CA ASN A 45 -0.20 4.17 -7.04
C ASN A 45 -1.59 3.67 -6.67
N ASP A 46 -1.88 3.67 -5.38
CA ASP A 46 -3.17 3.32 -4.81
C ASP A 46 -3.59 4.39 -3.80
N SER A 47 -4.87 4.71 -3.77
CA SER A 47 -5.45 5.56 -2.74
C SER A 47 -6.78 5.01 -2.26
N VAL A 48 -6.93 5.07 -0.95
CA VAL A 48 -8.15 4.76 -0.22
C VAL A 48 -8.64 6.04 0.42
N TYR A 49 -9.92 6.34 0.23
CA TYR A 49 -10.58 7.50 0.82
C TYR A 49 -11.90 7.05 1.43
N ALA A 50 -12.01 7.18 2.75
CA ALA A 50 -13.20 6.79 3.48
C ALA A 50 -13.74 7.96 4.30
N VAL A 51 -15.06 8.15 4.22
CA VAL A 51 -15.79 9.19 4.95
C VAL A 51 -16.80 8.52 5.84
N PHE A 52 -16.72 8.82 7.12
CA PHE A 52 -17.61 8.31 8.15
C PHE A 52 -18.42 9.48 8.67
N THR A 53 -19.74 9.39 8.56
CA THR A 53 -20.65 10.41 9.06
C THR A 53 -21.30 9.93 10.35
N TYR A 54 -21.49 10.84 11.30
CA TYR A 54 -22.15 10.57 12.57
C TYR A 54 -22.95 11.79 13.04
N PRO A 55 -24.00 11.60 13.86
CA PRO A 55 -24.80 12.70 14.36
C PRO A 55 -24.00 13.64 15.26
N ASN A 56 -24.24 14.95 15.13
CA ASN A 56 -23.67 15.96 16.02
C ASN A 56 -24.12 15.68 17.48
N GLY A 57 -23.22 15.89 18.45
CA GLY A 57 -23.48 15.67 19.88
C GLY A 57 -23.48 14.20 20.31
N SER A 58 -23.37 13.26 19.37
CA SER A 58 -23.18 11.84 19.67
C SER A 58 -21.90 11.59 20.49
N PHE A 59 -21.79 10.41 21.08
CA PHE A 59 -20.57 10.01 21.78
C PHE A 59 -19.35 10.00 20.84
N ILE A 60 -19.53 9.54 19.60
CA ILE A 60 -18.48 9.51 18.57
C ILE A 60 -18.06 10.92 18.18
N SER A 61 -19.03 11.81 17.95
CA SER A 61 -18.79 13.24 17.68
C SER A 61 -17.91 13.87 18.77
N ARG A 62 -18.27 13.69 20.05
CA ARG A 62 -17.49 14.25 21.17
C ARG A 62 -16.08 13.66 21.30
N ALA A 63 -15.90 12.39 20.93
CA ALA A 63 -14.62 11.73 21.07
C ALA A 63 -13.65 12.03 19.92
N LEU A 64 -14.18 12.26 18.71
CA LEU A 64 -13.38 12.48 17.50
C LEU A 64 -13.26 13.96 17.10
N ASN A 65 -14.15 14.84 17.57
CA ASN A 65 -14.11 16.25 17.17
C ASN A 65 -12.74 16.89 17.48
N GLY A 66 -12.12 17.48 16.47
CA GLY A 66 -10.80 18.12 16.58
C GLY A 66 -9.63 17.14 16.55
N THR A 67 -9.87 15.82 16.44
CA THR A 67 -8.79 14.84 16.31
C THR A 67 -8.26 14.81 14.89
N SER A 68 -6.93 14.79 14.77
CA SER A 68 -6.26 14.59 13.49
C SER A 68 -4.91 13.91 13.71
N PHE A 69 -4.49 13.12 12.72
CA PHE A 69 -3.14 12.58 12.66
C PHE A 69 -2.71 12.40 11.20
N SER A 70 -1.41 12.45 10.97
CA SER A 70 -0.83 12.05 9.70
C SER A 70 0.51 11.39 9.95
N TYR A 71 0.78 10.32 9.21
CA TYR A 71 2.08 9.69 9.18
C TYR A 71 2.43 9.26 7.75
N ALA A 72 3.72 9.25 7.45
CA ALA A 72 4.24 8.72 6.21
C ALA A 72 5.50 7.92 6.51
N PHE A 73 5.69 6.84 5.76
CA PHE A 73 6.92 6.07 5.78
C PHE A 73 7.26 5.61 4.38
N SER A 74 8.55 5.43 4.14
CA SER A 74 9.09 4.93 2.89
C SER A 74 10.15 3.88 3.19
N VAL A 75 10.08 2.76 2.49
CA VAL A 75 11.13 1.75 2.47
C VAL A 75 11.65 1.68 1.04
N MET A 76 12.88 2.12 0.84
CA MET A 76 13.55 2.10 -0.45
C MET A 76 14.46 0.87 -0.53
N ASN A 77 14.59 0.30 -1.72
CA ASN A 77 15.51 -0.81 -2.00
C ASN A 77 15.30 -1.99 -1.03
N ILE A 78 14.07 -2.51 -0.99
CA ILE A 78 13.68 -3.58 -0.09
C ILE A 78 14.61 -4.79 -0.30
N PRO A 79 15.19 -5.37 0.78
CA PRO A 79 16.12 -6.48 0.66
C PRO A 79 15.52 -7.67 -0.06
N LYS A 80 16.25 -8.24 -1.03
CA LYS A 80 15.82 -9.40 -1.83
C LYS A 80 15.47 -10.63 -0.98
N GLY A 81 16.09 -10.77 0.18
CA GLY A 81 15.83 -11.87 1.13
C GLY A 81 14.67 -11.62 2.10
N SER A 82 13.96 -10.50 2.00
CA SER A 82 12.79 -10.22 2.85
C SER A 82 11.55 -10.96 2.34
N ASP A 83 10.69 -11.38 3.26
CA ASP A 83 9.42 -12.06 2.94
C ASP A 83 8.57 -11.24 1.97
N PHE A 84 8.53 -9.91 2.15
CA PHE A 84 7.79 -9.01 1.28
C PHE A 84 8.31 -9.03 -0.16
N PHE A 85 9.64 -8.99 -0.34
CA PHE A 85 10.24 -9.06 -1.68
C PHE A 85 9.94 -10.41 -2.34
N GLN A 86 10.05 -11.51 -1.59
CA GLN A 86 9.73 -12.83 -2.11
C GLN A 86 8.25 -12.98 -2.48
N SER A 87 7.34 -12.48 -1.65
CA SER A 87 5.90 -12.47 -1.97
C SER A 87 5.58 -11.67 -3.24
N LEU A 88 6.25 -10.53 -3.47
CA LEU A 88 6.09 -9.77 -4.71
C LEU A 88 6.65 -10.52 -5.92
N GLN A 89 7.83 -11.14 -5.77
CA GLN A 89 8.43 -11.97 -6.81
C GLN A 89 7.53 -13.15 -7.19
N GLU A 90 6.97 -13.83 -6.20
CA GLU A 90 6.00 -14.91 -6.38
C GLU A 90 4.73 -14.41 -7.06
N ALA A 91 4.20 -13.24 -6.68
CA ALA A 91 3.01 -12.68 -7.32
C ALA A 91 3.25 -12.36 -8.82
N ILE A 92 4.44 -11.85 -9.15
CA ILE A 92 4.85 -11.58 -10.55
C ILE A 92 4.94 -12.90 -11.34
N GLN A 93 5.53 -13.93 -10.75
CA GLN A 93 5.67 -15.25 -11.40
C GLN A 93 4.35 -16.02 -11.49
N ALA A 94 3.52 -15.97 -10.44
CA ALA A 94 2.26 -16.71 -10.34
C ALA A 94 1.17 -16.17 -11.28
N GLN A 95 1.19 -14.87 -11.60
CA GLN A 95 0.34 -14.30 -12.67
C GLN A 95 0.69 -14.85 -14.06
N GLY A 96 1.88 -15.45 -14.21
CA GLY A 96 2.30 -16.23 -15.38
C GLY A 96 1.81 -17.67 -15.45
N GLY A 97 1.21 -18.18 -14.36
CA GLY A 97 1.04 -19.62 -14.14
C GLY A 97 -0.26 -20.26 -14.65
N ASN A 98 -1.09 -19.56 -15.42
CA ASN A 98 -2.32 -20.13 -15.99
C ASN A 98 -2.23 -20.47 -17.49
N SER A 99 -1.08 -20.25 -18.14
CA SER A 99 -0.87 -20.67 -19.52
C SER A 99 -0.05 -21.96 -19.54
N GLN A 100 -0.69 -23.09 -19.83
CA GLN A 100 -0.04 -24.38 -20.07
C GLN A 100 0.80 -24.36 -21.38
N GLY A 101 1.89 -23.61 -21.41
CA GLY A 101 2.83 -23.63 -22.52
C GLY A 101 4.26 -23.40 -22.05
N GLU A 102 5.19 -24.26 -22.46
CA GLU A 102 6.64 -24.16 -22.23
C GLU A 102 7.29 -22.87 -22.79
N ASN A 103 6.50 -21.92 -23.29
CA ASN A 103 6.92 -20.63 -23.87
C ASN A 103 6.18 -19.43 -23.24
N ASP A 104 5.83 -19.47 -21.95
CA ASP A 104 5.24 -18.30 -21.29
C ASP A 104 6.33 -17.26 -20.94
N PRO A 105 6.32 -16.05 -21.53
CA PRO A 105 7.31 -15.00 -21.28
C PRO A 105 7.31 -14.49 -19.83
N SER A 106 6.26 -14.75 -19.05
CA SER A 106 6.17 -14.36 -17.63
C SER A 106 7.12 -15.15 -16.71
N ASN A 107 7.51 -16.38 -17.08
CA ASN A 107 8.56 -17.14 -16.37
C ASN A 107 9.96 -16.52 -16.50
N ASN A 108 10.12 -15.53 -17.38
CA ASN A 108 11.37 -14.81 -17.63
C ASN A 108 11.36 -13.39 -17.06
N ILE A 109 10.48 -13.06 -16.11
CA ILE A 109 10.45 -11.76 -15.45
C ILE A 109 10.86 -11.92 -13.99
N SER A 110 11.99 -11.29 -13.64
CA SER A 110 12.51 -11.21 -12.29
C SER A 110 12.29 -9.83 -11.69
N LEU A 111 11.97 -9.77 -10.40
CA LEU A 111 11.96 -8.56 -9.62
C LEU A 111 13.40 -8.21 -9.24
N ILE A 112 13.84 -7.03 -9.65
CA ILE A 112 15.21 -6.55 -9.46
C ILE A 112 15.28 -5.67 -8.21
N ASN A 113 14.27 -4.81 -8.03
CA ASN A 113 14.15 -3.92 -6.87
C ASN A 113 12.68 -3.62 -6.58
N ALA A 114 12.35 -3.42 -5.32
CA ALA A 114 11.07 -2.91 -4.88
C ALA A 114 11.26 -1.80 -3.85
N SER A 115 10.45 -0.75 -3.96
CA SER A 115 10.35 0.33 -2.97
C SER A 115 8.90 0.64 -2.69
N VAL A 116 8.58 0.95 -1.44
CA VAL A 116 7.21 1.23 -0.99
C VAL A 116 7.17 2.57 -0.28
N ILE A 117 6.21 3.39 -0.63
CA ILE A 117 5.88 4.65 0.05
C ILE A 117 4.43 4.54 0.51
N LEU A 118 4.19 4.79 1.79
CA LEU A 118 2.87 4.72 2.40
C LEU A 118 2.63 5.98 3.22
N SER A 119 1.46 6.58 3.03
CA SER A 119 0.99 7.68 3.85
C SER A 119 -0.43 7.44 4.32
N LYS A 120 -0.72 7.87 5.54
CA LYS A 120 -2.07 7.89 6.10
C LYS A 120 -2.35 9.24 6.72
N SER A 121 -3.58 9.70 6.59
CA SER A 121 -4.09 10.87 7.28
C SER A 121 -5.50 10.61 7.77
N PHE A 122 -5.81 11.16 8.94
CA PHE A 122 -7.13 11.14 9.52
C PHE A 122 -7.45 12.53 10.04
N GLN A 123 -8.69 12.97 9.81
CA GLN A 123 -9.21 14.20 10.35
C GLN A 123 -10.67 14.01 10.72
N ALA A 124 -11.07 14.49 11.89
CA ALA A 124 -12.44 14.41 12.33
C ALA A 124 -12.95 15.72 12.92
N ASN A 125 -14.23 15.99 12.70
CA ASN A 125 -14.97 17.14 13.23
C ASN A 125 -16.25 16.67 13.91
N GLU A 126 -17.19 17.58 14.16
CA GLU A 126 -18.43 17.30 14.88
C GLU A 126 -19.37 16.29 14.20
N THR A 127 -19.26 16.08 12.89
CA THR A 127 -20.20 15.23 12.13
C THR A 127 -19.54 14.25 11.18
N THR A 128 -18.23 14.38 10.95
CA THR A 128 -17.52 13.62 9.93
C THR A 128 -16.11 13.27 10.39
N ALA A 129 -15.70 12.04 10.10
CA ALA A 129 -14.31 11.60 10.12
C ALA A 129 -13.88 11.16 8.72
N ILE A 130 -12.73 11.64 8.27
CA ILE A 130 -12.15 11.37 6.97
C ILE A 130 -10.84 10.62 7.19
N TYR A 131 -10.70 9.48 6.52
CA TYR A 131 -9.48 8.69 6.48
C TYR A 131 -8.99 8.60 5.04
N ILE A 132 -7.71 8.90 4.86
CA ILE A 132 -7.03 8.81 3.57
C ILE A 132 -5.79 7.95 3.75
N LYS A 133 -5.61 6.95 2.89
CA LYS A 133 -4.36 6.19 2.77
C LYS A 133 -3.90 6.30 1.33
N LYS A 134 -2.61 6.55 1.11
CA LYS A 134 -1.98 6.46 -0.21
C LYS A 134 -0.81 5.50 -0.16
N SER A 135 -0.72 4.64 -1.16
CA SER A 135 0.36 3.69 -1.38
C SER A 135 1.01 4.00 -2.72
N THR A 136 2.34 3.95 -2.77
CA THR A 136 3.09 3.89 -4.02
C THR A 136 4.05 2.72 -3.92
N LEU A 137 3.97 1.80 -4.86
CA LEU A 137 4.91 0.70 -5.04
C LEU A 137 5.70 0.98 -6.32
N ILE A 138 7.02 1.02 -6.19
CA ILE A 138 7.95 1.20 -7.31
C ILE A 138 8.70 -0.11 -7.47
N LEU A 139 8.52 -0.76 -8.61
CA LEU A 139 9.12 -2.05 -8.94
C LEU A 139 10.03 -1.87 -10.14
N TRP A 140 11.20 -2.49 -10.07
CA TRP A 140 12.05 -2.70 -11.23
C TRP A 140 12.02 -4.17 -11.56
N VAL A 141 11.62 -4.48 -12.79
CA VAL A 141 11.57 -5.84 -13.30
C VAL A 141 12.45 -5.97 -14.54
N GLY A 142 12.94 -7.17 -14.80
CA GLY A 142 13.74 -7.44 -16.00
C GLY A 142 14.05 -8.92 -16.13
N SER A 143 14.85 -9.27 -17.14
CA SER A 143 15.20 -10.68 -17.36
C SER A 143 16.08 -11.24 -16.23
N PRO A 144 16.05 -12.55 -15.98
CA PRO A 144 16.86 -13.18 -14.94
C PRO A 144 18.35 -12.84 -15.12
N GLY A 145 19.01 -12.40 -14.06
CA GLY A 145 20.42 -11.99 -14.08
C GLY A 145 20.67 -10.52 -14.42
N THR A 146 19.61 -9.72 -14.62
CA THR A 146 19.74 -8.27 -14.78
C THR A 146 19.92 -7.59 -13.42
N GLU A 147 20.94 -6.75 -13.28
CA GLU A 147 21.21 -5.98 -12.06
C GLU A 147 21.03 -4.48 -12.32
N LEU A 148 20.49 -3.76 -11.33
CA LEU A 148 20.52 -2.30 -11.33
C LEU A 148 21.94 -1.86 -10.98
N GLU A 149 22.68 -1.33 -11.96
CA GLU A 149 23.84 -0.50 -11.65
C GLU A 149 23.33 0.83 -11.08
N PHE A 150 23.23 0.92 -9.76
CA PHE A 150 23.11 2.22 -9.12
C PHE A 150 24.45 2.93 -9.26
N ALA A 151 24.50 3.98 -10.08
CA ALA A 151 25.45 5.05 -9.85
C ALA A 151 25.03 5.72 -8.52
N LEU A 152 25.75 5.42 -7.45
CA LEU A 152 25.70 6.17 -6.19
C LEU A 152 26.12 7.63 -6.44
#